data_AF-A0A442G7A3-F1
#
_entry.id   AF-A0A442G7A3-F1
#
_cell.length_a   1.000
_cell.length_b   1.000
_cell.length_c   1.000
_cell.angle_alpha   90.00
_cell.angle_beta   90.00
_cell.angle_gamma   90.00
#
_symmetry.space_group_name_H-M   'P 1'
#
loop_
_entity.id
_entity.type
_entity.pdbx_description
1 polymer ?
#
loop_
_entity_poly.entity_id
_entity_poly.type
_entity_poly.pdbx_seq_one_letter_code
_entity_poly.pdbx_strand_id
1 'polypeptide(L)'
;MRRVGSATDIEFAEIDVFAPTVEASWAALQRRYAGKITDAEIDHLFACFILGLTSPAYAEGEPALHFDVCRALVSAKLPPDRTEAALHAVPEPTQPWVASACDLIEKQGGKIGLSLRGKTRNLEDFLTAEANDAAHQGASAITREN
;
A
#
# COMPACT_ATOMS: atom_id res chain seq x y z
N MET A 1 -5.75 -31.03 -5.87
CA MET A 1 -6.69 -29.88 -5.89
C MET A 1 -5.93 -28.67 -5.33
N ARG A 2 -5.52 -27.72 -6.18
CA ARG A 2 -4.93 -26.45 -5.70
C ARG A 2 -6.09 -25.57 -5.24
N ARG A 3 -6.09 -25.10 -4.00
CA ARG A 3 -7.01 -24.03 -3.60
C ARG A 3 -6.60 -22.80 -4.38
N VAL A 4 -7.47 -22.36 -5.28
CA VAL A 4 -7.43 -21.01 -5.83
C VAL A 4 -7.77 -20.11 -4.65
N GLY A 5 -6.77 -19.40 -4.10
CA GLY A 5 -7.06 -18.27 -3.21
C GLY A 5 -7.96 -17.32 -3.99
N SER A 6 -9.07 -16.90 -3.40
CA SER A 6 -9.98 -16.01 -4.12
C SER A 6 -9.26 -14.69 -4.42
N ALA A 7 -9.59 -14.02 -5.52
CA ALA A 7 -9.00 -12.71 -5.85
C ALA A 7 -9.10 -11.74 -4.66
N THR A 8 -10.17 -11.86 -3.88
CA THR A 8 -10.42 -11.09 -2.66
C THR A 8 -9.41 -11.40 -1.54
N ASP A 9 -8.99 -12.65 -1.36
CA ASP A 9 -7.97 -13.03 -0.36
C ASP A 9 -6.59 -12.45 -0.68
N ILE A 10 -6.29 -12.26 -1.97
CA ILE A 10 -5.04 -11.65 -2.43
C ILE A 10 -5.08 -10.12 -2.24
N GLU A 11 -6.23 -9.50 -2.54
CA GLU A 11 -6.45 -8.06 -2.31
C GLU A 11 -6.34 -7.67 -0.83
N PHE A 12 -6.86 -8.48 0.09
CA PHE A 12 -6.72 -8.25 1.54
C PHE A 12 -5.27 -8.41 2.03
N ALA A 13 -4.52 -9.39 1.49
CA ALA A 13 -3.12 -9.59 1.85
C ALA A 13 -2.21 -8.44 1.38
N GLU A 14 -2.51 -7.82 0.24
CA GLU A 14 -1.77 -6.66 -0.26
C GLU A 14 -2.04 -5.39 0.56
N ILE A 15 -3.28 -5.20 1.03
CA ILE A 15 -3.64 -4.09 1.94
C ILE A 15 -2.89 -4.20 3.27
N ASP A 16 -2.76 -5.42 3.82
CA ASP A 16 -2.06 -5.67 5.09
C ASP A 16 -0.56 -5.31 5.02
N VAL A 17 0.08 -5.45 3.85
CA VAL A 17 1.49 -5.04 3.65
C VAL A 17 1.67 -3.54 3.90
N PHE A 18 0.66 -2.73 3.61
CA PHE A 18 0.73 -1.27 3.78
C PHE A 18 0.32 -0.82 5.18
N ALA A 19 -0.45 -1.61 5.93
CA ALA A 19 -1.07 -1.21 7.20
C ALA A 19 -0.08 -0.59 8.22
N PRO A 20 1.12 -1.15 8.47
CA PRO A 20 2.06 -0.52 9.39
C PRO A 20 2.55 0.87 8.93
N THR A 21 2.70 1.04 7.61
CA THR A 21 3.14 2.30 7.02
C THR A 21 2.00 3.33 7.05
N VAL A 22 0.78 2.89 6.75
CA VAL A 22 -0.44 3.71 6.86
C VAL A 22 -0.56 4.32 8.26
N GLU A 23 -0.42 3.50 9.30
CA GLU A 23 -0.53 3.97 10.68
C GLU A 23 0.57 4.97 11.06
N ALA A 24 1.82 4.62 10.76
CA ALA A 24 2.96 5.47 11.08
C ALA A 24 2.87 6.84 10.38
N SER A 25 2.48 6.86 9.11
CA SER A 25 2.37 8.08 8.33
C SER A 25 1.20 8.95 8.78
N TRP A 26 0.05 8.36 9.09
CA TRP A 26 -1.08 9.12 9.65
C TRP A 26 -0.70 9.79 10.97
N ALA A 27 -0.09 9.04 11.90
CA ALA A 27 0.37 9.58 13.17
C ALA A 27 1.41 10.71 12.97
N ALA A 28 2.31 10.56 12.00
CA ALA A 28 3.31 11.58 11.68
C ALA A 28 2.69 12.87 11.12
N LEU A 29 1.71 12.75 10.21
CA LEU A 29 0.98 13.89 9.66
C LEU A 29 0.24 14.65 10.75
N GLN A 30 -0.54 13.93 11.56
CA GLN A 30 -1.27 14.50 12.70
C GLN A 30 -0.32 15.24 13.65
N ARG A 31 0.77 14.59 14.09
CA ARG A 31 1.75 15.20 14.99
C ARG A 31 2.37 16.48 14.41
N ARG A 32 2.62 16.52 13.10
CA ARG A 32 3.34 17.61 12.47
C ARG A 32 2.44 18.80 12.14
N TYR A 33 1.21 18.53 11.73
CA TYR A 33 0.35 19.49 11.04
C TYR A 33 -1.00 19.76 11.70
N ALA A 34 -1.46 18.92 12.64
CA ALA A 34 -2.69 19.18 13.38
C ALA A 34 -2.65 20.57 14.04
N GLY A 35 -3.71 21.35 13.84
CA GLY A 35 -3.83 22.72 14.34
C GLY A 35 -3.00 23.77 13.59
N LYS A 36 -2.25 23.41 12.54
CA LYS A 36 -1.49 24.35 11.69
C LYS A 36 -2.11 24.56 10.31
N ILE A 37 -2.81 23.53 9.83
CA ILE A 37 -3.60 23.51 8.60
C ILE A 37 -4.94 22.83 8.91
N THR A 38 -5.88 22.91 7.98
CA THR A 38 -7.21 22.31 8.17
C THR A 38 -7.17 20.79 8.14
N ASP A 39 -8.18 20.17 8.74
CA ASP A 39 -8.40 18.72 8.66
C ASP A 39 -8.47 18.24 7.20
N ALA A 40 -9.15 18.98 6.32
CA ALA A 40 -9.26 18.63 4.90
C ALA A 40 -7.89 18.64 4.20
N GLU A 41 -7.02 19.58 4.53
CA GLU A 41 -5.64 19.59 4.01
C GLU A 41 -4.84 18.40 4.54
N ILE A 42 -4.96 18.03 5.83
CA ILE A 42 -4.27 16.84 6.37
C ILE A 42 -4.76 15.56 5.70
N ASP A 43 -6.08 15.43 5.51
CA ASP A 43 -6.70 14.28 4.86
C ASP A 43 -6.24 14.14 3.42
N HIS A 44 -6.19 15.25 2.68
CA HIS A 44 -5.73 15.26 1.31
C HIS A 44 -4.22 14.93 1.20
N LEU A 45 -3.38 15.48 2.08
CA LEU A 45 -1.96 15.11 2.13
C LEU A 45 -1.77 13.62 2.45
N PHE A 46 -2.63 13.05 3.31
CA PHE A 46 -2.64 11.62 3.56
C PHE A 46 -3.06 10.82 2.32
N ALA A 47 -4.08 11.24 1.59
CA ALA A 47 -4.46 10.61 0.32
C ALA A 47 -3.31 10.65 -0.72
N CYS A 48 -2.61 11.78 -0.87
CA CYS A 48 -1.41 11.88 -1.73
C CYS A 48 -0.31 10.91 -1.29
N PHE A 49 -0.10 10.75 0.02
CA PHE A 49 0.86 9.77 0.54
C PHE A 49 0.48 8.35 0.13
N ILE A 50 -0.79 7.97 0.29
CA ILE A 50 -1.30 6.63 -0.05
C ILE A 50 -1.21 6.36 -1.55
N LEU A 51 -1.54 7.35 -2.38
CA LEU A 51 -1.38 7.25 -3.83
C LEU A 51 0.07 6.94 -4.19
N GLY A 52 1.01 7.70 -3.65
CA GLY A 52 2.44 7.46 -3.83
C GLY A 52 2.87 6.08 -3.31
N LEU A 53 2.47 5.72 -2.09
CA LEU A 53 2.82 4.46 -1.43
C LEU A 53 2.45 3.22 -2.24
N THR A 54 1.27 3.25 -2.86
CA THR A 54 0.70 2.12 -3.59
C THR A 54 1.13 2.10 -5.05
N SER A 55 1.44 3.25 -5.66
CA SER A 55 1.79 3.37 -7.08
C SER A 55 2.84 2.34 -7.57
N PRO A 56 3.95 2.05 -6.86
CA PRO A 56 4.91 1.05 -7.32
C PRO A 56 4.37 -0.39 -7.45
N ALA A 57 3.34 -0.74 -6.68
CA ALA A 57 2.69 -2.06 -6.75
C ALA A 57 1.63 -2.13 -7.87
N TYR A 58 0.94 -1.01 -8.13
CA TYR A 58 -0.20 -0.97 -9.06
C TYR A 58 0.07 -0.19 -10.37
N ALA A 59 1.31 0.24 -10.64
CA ALA A 59 1.66 1.07 -11.81
C ALA A 59 1.27 0.46 -13.17
N GLU A 60 1.25 -0.86 -13.28
CA GLU A 60 0.89 -1.60 -14.50
C GLU A 60 -0.53 -2.20 -14.43
N GLY A 61 -1.24 -1.99 -13.31
CA GLY A 61 -2.56 -2.55 -13.04
C GLY A 61 -3.73 -1.69 -13.56
N GLU A 62 -4.96 -2.15 -13.29
CA GLU A 62 -6.16 -1.40 -13.64
C GLU A 62 -6.31 -0.16 -12.75
N PRO A 63 -6.53 1.05 -13.31
CA PRO A 63 -6.66 2.27 -12.51
C PRO A 63 -7.80 2.23 -11.49
N ALA A 64 -8.91 1.53 -11.82
CA ALA A 64 -10.04 1.34 -10.91
C ALA A 64 -9.63 0.53 -9.66
N LEU A 65 -8.87 -0.55 -9.86
CA LEU A 65 -8.34 -1.36 -8.76
C LEU A 65 -7.40 -0.54 -7.87
N HIS A 66 -6.48 0.23 -8.48
CA HIS A 66 -5.57 1.08 -7.70
C HIS A 66 -6.32 2.12 -6.88
N PHE A 67 -7.37 2.73 -7.45
CA PHE A 67 -8.25 3.65 -6.74
C PHE A 67 -8.97 2.96 -5.57
N ASP A 68 -9.51 1.76 -5.76
CA ASP A 68 -10.16 1.00 -4.70
C ASP A 68 -9.22 0.66 -3.55
N VAL A 69 -7.97 0.30 -3.84
CA VAL A 69 -6.93 0.08 -2.82
C VAL A 69 -6.62 1.39 -2.08
N CYS A 70 -6.46 2.51 -2.79
CA CYS A 70 -6.26 3.81 -2.15
C CYS A 70 -7.43 4.15 -1.22
N ARG A 71 -8.67 3.92 -1.66
CA ARG A 71 -9.88 4.17 -0.88
C ARG A 71 -9.94 3.30 0.37
N ALA A 72 -9.60 2.02 0.27
CA ALA A 72 -9.56 1.11 1.42
C ALA A 72 -8.54 1.57 2.47
N LEU A 73 -7.32 1.93 2.04
CA LEU A 73 -6.24 2.37 2.92
C LEU A 73 -6.53 3.72 3.59
N VAL A 74 -7.14 4.67 2.85
CA VAL A 74 -7.55 5.96 3.43
C VAL A 74 -8.67 5.76 4.46
N SER A 75 -9.65 4.89 4.16
CA SER A 75 -10.76 4.55 5.06
C SER A 75 -10.32 3.87 6.36
N ALA A 76 -9.10 3.34 6.43
CA ALA A 76 -8.56 2.81 7.68
C ALA A 76 -8.32 3.91 8.73
N LYS A 77 -8.27 5.19 8.32
CA LYS A 77 -8.03 6.34 9.22
C LYS A 77 -9.17 7.35 9.23
N LEU A 78 -9.89 7.50 8.13
CA LEU A 78 -10.90 8.53 7.96
C LEU A 78 -12.32 7.93 7.97
N PRO A 79 -13.32 8.65 8.51
CA PRO A 79 -14.72 8.29 8.30
C PRO A 79 -15.09 8.44 6.81
N PRO A 80 -16.15 7.75 6.34
CA PRO A 80 -16.50 7.69 4.92
C PRO A 80 -16.55 9.05 4.22
N ASP A 81 -17.22 10.03 4.83
CA ASP A 81 -17.41 11.37 4.28
C ASP A 81 -16.07 12.08 4.01
N ARG A 82 -15.10 11.90 4.91
CA ARG A 82 -13.76 12.49 4.82
C ARG A 82 -12.87 11.73 3.84
N THR A 83 -13.01 10.40 3.78
CA THR A 83 -12.34 9.58 2.75
C THR A 83 -12.71 10.08 1.36
N GLU A 84 -14.00 10.15 1.06
CA GLU A 84 -14.47 10.54 -0.27
C GLU A 84 -14.04 11.97 -0.62
N ALA A 85 -14.15 12.90 0.33
CA ALA A 85 -13.67 14.26 0.14
C ALA A 85 -12.15 14.32 -0.17
N ALA A 86 -11.33 13.58 0.59
CA ALA A 86 -9.88 13.58 0.42
C ALA A 86 -9.41 13.00 -0.92
N LEU A 87 -10.14 12.03 -1.46
CA LEU A 87 -9.83 11.35 -2.72
C LEU A 87 -10.35 12.09 -3.95
N HIS A 88 -11.44 12.85 -3.82
CA HIS A 88 -12.11 13.49 -4.96
C HIS A 88 -11.91 15.01 -5.05
N ALA A 89 -11.47 15.66 -3.98
CA ALA A 89 -11.30 17.11 -3.95
C ALA A 89 -9.89 17.50 -3.46
N VAL A 90 -9.36 18.56 -4.08
CA VAL A 90 -8.17 19.26 -3.60
C VAL A 90 -8.67 20.45 -2.77
N PRO A 91 -8.37 20.52 -1.45
CA PRO A 91 -8.78 21.64 -0.63
C PRO A 91 -8.01 22.91 -1.00
N GLU A 92 -8.64 24.07 -0.82
CA GLU A 92 -7.96 25.35 -0.99
C GLU A 92 -6.84 25.48 0.07
N PRO A 93 -5.58 25.74 -0.33
CA PRO A 93 -4.48 25.83 0.61
C PRO A 93 -4.65 27.00 1.58
N THR A 94 -4.63 26.73 2.89
CA THR A 94 -4.58 27.77 3.92
C THR A 94 -3.18 28.36 4.10
N GLN A 95 -2.17 27.64 3.61
CA GLN A 95 -0.77 28.05 3.66
C GLN A 95 -0.09 27.85 2.29
N PRO A 96 0.79 28.76 1.85
CA PRO A 96 1.42 28.70 0.52
C PRO A 96 2.26 27.44 0.26
N TRP A 97 2.77 26.80 1.31
CA TRP A 97 3.59 25.59 1.21
C TRP A 97 2.78 24.30 1.09
N VAL A 98 1.47 24.32 1.34
CA VAL A 98 0.65 23.09 1.33
C VAL A 98 0.56 22.48 -0.06
N ALA A 99 0.44 23.32 -1.09
CA ALA A 99 0.43 22.86 -2.48
C ALA A 99 1.73 22.09 -2.85
N SER A 100 2.89 22.58 -2.41
CA SER A 100 4.17 21.90 -2.66
C SER A 100 4.40 20.69 -1.75
N ALA A 101 3.69 20.60 -0.61
CA ALA A 101 3.74 19.44 0.27
C ALA A 101 3.08 18.20 -0.35
N CYS A 102 2.02 18.36 -1.15
CA CYS A 102 1.37 17.24 -1.85
C CYS A 102 2.38 16.44 -2.69
N ASP A 103 3.08 17.11 -3.62
CA ASP A 103 4.09 16.50 -4.49
C ASP A 103 5.22 15.81 -3.70
N LEU A 104 5.66 16.44 -2.61
CA LEU A 104 6.75 15.91 -1.79
C LEU A 104 6.32 14.67 -1.02
N ILE A 105 5.10 14.68 -0.48
CA ILE A 105 4.53 13.58 0.29
C ILE A 105 4.22 12.39 -0.63
N GLU A 106 3.66 12.63 -1.81
CA GLU A 106 3.43 11.57 -2.81
C GLU A 106 4.75 10.91 -3.21
N LYS A 107 5.78 11.70 -3.56
CA LYS A 107 7.12 11.17 -3.87
C LYS A 107 7.72 10.39 -2.71
N GLN A 108 7.49 10.83 -1.47
CA GLN A 108 7.96 10.10 -0.29
C GLN A 108 7.22 8.77 -0.11
N GLY A 109 5.90 8.74 -0.34
CA GLY A 109 5.11 7.52 -0.41
C GLY A 109 5.69 6.56 -1.45
N GLY A 110 5.94 7.03 -2.67
CA GLY A 110 6.52 6.21 -3.74
C GLY A 110 7.85 5.57 -3.40
N LYS A 111 8.75 6.30 -2.72
CA LYS A 111 10.03 5.73 -2.26
C LYS A 111 9.84 4.60 -1.24
N ILE A 112 8.90 4.77 -0.31
CA ILE A 112 8.60 3.75 0.70
C ILE A 112 7.92 2.55 0.03
N GLY A 113 6.95 2.80 -0.85
CA GLY A 113 6.26 1.77 -1.63
C GLY A 113 7.20 0.90 -2.45
N LEU A 114 8.19 1.53 -3.10
CA LEU A 114 9.22 0.81 -3.86
C LEU A 114 10.07 -0.09 -2.95
N SER A 115 10.40 0.38 -1.74
CA SER A 115 11.12 -0.42 -0.74
C SER A 115 10.28 -1.61 -0.24
N LEU A 116 8.98 -1.41 -0.03
CA LEU A 116 8.06 -2.49 0.36
C LEU A 116 7.96 -3.55 -0.74
N ARG A 117 7.74 -3.13 -1.99
CA ARG A 117 7.69 -4.04 -3.14
C ARG A 117 8.97 -4.86 -3.29
N GLY A 118 10.14 -4.24 -3.07
CA GLY A 118 11.43 -4.95 -3.09
C GLY A 118 11.53 -6.03 -2.01
N LYS A 119 11.03 -5.77 -0.80
CA LYS A 119 11.01 -6.77 0.30
C LYS A 119 10.06 -7.94 0.01
N THR A 120 8.87 -7.65 -0.53
CA THR A 120 7.89 -8.69 -0.87
C THR A 120 8.40 -9.62 -1.96
N ARG A 121 8.99 -9.07 -3.04
CA ARG A 121 9.58 -9.90 -4.12
C ARG A 121 10.69 -10.82 -3.59
N ASN A 122 11.56 -10.31 -2.72
CA ASN A 122 12.61 -11.14 -2.10
C ASN A 122 12.04 -12.29 -1.26
N LEU A 123 10.92 -12.07 -0.56
CA LEU A 123 10.25 -13.11 0.23
C LEU A 123 9.60 -14.16 -0.69
N GLU A 124 8.93 -13.73 -1.75
CA GLU A 124 8.33 -14.63 -2.76
C GLU A 124 9.40 -15.48 -3.46
N ASP A 125 10.53 -14.88 -3.84
CA ASP A 125 11.66 -15.59 -4.43
C ASP A 125 12.22 -16.64 -3.47
N PHE A 126 12.36 -16.31 -2.18
CA PHE A 126 12.81 -17.25 -1.15
C PHE A 126 11.83 -18.43 -0.98
N LEU A 127 10.53 -18.15 -0.83
CA LEU A 127 9.51 -19.18 -0.68
C LEU A 127 9.38 -20.07 -1.92
N THR A 128 9.56 -19.50 -3.12
CA THR A 128 9.54 -20.24 -4.38
C THR A 128 10.76 -21.16 -4.50
N ALA A 129 11.94 -20.70 -4.10
CA ALA A 129 13.14 -21.53 -4.07
C ALA A 129 13.00 -22.72 -3.10
N GLU A 130 12.48 -22.48 -1.89
CA GLU A 130 12.25 -23.54 -0.89
C GLU A 130 11.23 -24.59 -1.37
N ALA A 131 10.15 -24.16 -2.02
CA ALA A 131 9.13 -25.07 -2.57
C ALA A 131 9.70 -25.96 -3.70
N ASN A 132 10.59 -25.43 -4.54
CA ASN A 132 11.24 -26.19 -5.61
C ASN A 132 12.25 -27.20 -5.06
N ASP A 133 13.01 -26.84 -4.03
CA ASP A 133 13.92 -27.75 -3.33
C ASP A 133 13.16 -28.89 -2.64
N ALA A 134 12.05 -28.59 -1.97
CA ALA A 134 11.18 -29.61 -1.36
C ALA A 134 10.58 -30.57 -2.41
N ALA A 135 10.21 -30.06 -3.59
CA ALA A 135 9.72 -30.89 -4.70
C ALA A 135 10.81 -31.80 -5.29
N HIS A 136 12.07 -31.34 -5.36
CA HIS A 136 13.19 -32.16 -5.81
C HIS A 136 13.63 -33.23 -4.80
N GLN A 137 13.55 -32.94 -3.50
CA GLN A 137 13.82 -33.93 -2.45
C GLN A 137 12.71 -34.99 -2.34
N GLY A 138 11.44 -34.60 -2.54
CA GLY A 138 10.32 -35.54 -2.60
C GLY A 138 10.38 -36.50 -3.80
N ALA A 139 10.88 -36.04 -4.95
CA ALA A 139 11.04 -36.89 -6.14
C ALA A 139 12.20 -37.90 -6.01
N SER A 140 13.25 -37.59 -5.25
CA SER A 140 14.37 -38.52 -5.02
C SER A 140 14.05 -39.64 -4.01
N ALA A 141 13.03 -39.48 -3.17
CA ALA A 141 12.66 -40.47 -2.16
C ALA A 141 11.83 -41.66 -2.69
N ILE A 142 11.30 -41.59 -3.91
CA ILE A 142 10.41 -42.62 -4.49
C ILE A 142 11.18 -43.70 -5.28
N THR A 143 12.51 -43.60 -5.43
CA THR A 143 13.30 -44.53 -6.27
C THR A 143 14.21 -45.47 -5.48
N ARG A 144 13.76 -45.99 -4.34
CA ARG A 144 14.57 -46.96 -3.59
C ARG A 144 13.76 -48.04 -2.86
N GLU A 145 13.02 -48.84 -3.60
CA GLU A 145 12.76 -50.23 -3.22
C GLU A 145 12.80 -51.11 -4.47
N ASN A 146 13.85 -51.93 -4.57
CA ASN A 146 13.86 -53.19 -5.30
C ASN A 146 14.83 -54.13 -4.60
#